data_AF-A0A401KHE7-F1
#
_entry.id   AF-A0A401KHE7-F1
#
_cell.length_a   1.000
_cell.length_b   1.000
_cell.length_c   1.000
_cell.angle_alpha   90.00
_cell.angle_beta   90.00
_cell.angle_gamma   90.00
#
_symmetry.space_group_name_H-M   'P 1'
#
loop_
_entity.id
_entity.type
_entity.pdbx_description
1 polymer ?
#
loop_
_entity_poly.entity_id
_entity_poly.type
_entity_poly.pdbx_seq_one_letter_code
_entity_poly.pdbx_strand_id
1 'polypeptide(L)'
;MSVPNFTTALSASINKEKFTPEVQAAAAKVDISAFSAAIEAVLAGEETATVEGEQAAALKSAFEFAVELVKMLNKEPGVDDKLNLYKYFKRSRNETPAQPGMFAMEAKYKYNAWKEIQHISEGRAQAEYIKQVDTLIGKIGTRE
;
A
#
# COMPACT_ATOMS: atom_id res chain seq x y z
N MET A 1 14.91 -2.26 -0.08
CA MET A 1 14.28 -1.30 0.87
C MET A 1 13.36 -2.12 1.76
N SER A 2 13.38 -1.90 3.08
CA SER A 2 12.56 -2.64 4.04
C SER A 2 11.33 -1.83 4.48
N VAL A 3 10.30 -2.53 4.98
CA VAL A 3 9.07 -1.95 5.55
C VAL A 3 8.86 -2.41 7.00
N PRO A 4 9.76 -2.02 7.92
CA PRO A 4 9.82 -2.58 9.27
C PRO A 4 8.56 -2.32 10.11
N ASN A 5 8.02 -1.09 10.08
CA ASN A 5 6.83 -0.71 10.85
C ASN A 5 5.61 -1.50 10.38
N PHE A 6 5.48 -1.68 9.07
CA PHE A 6 4.42 -2.49 8.47
C PHE A 6 4.56 -3.96 8.86
N THR A 7 5.76 -4.53 8.79
CA THR A 7 5.97 -5.93 9.19
C THR A 7 5.68 -6.16 10.67
N THR A 8 6.06 -5.22 11.55
CA THR A 8 5.70 -5.29 12.97
C THR A 8 4.19 -5.25 13.18
N ALA A 9 3.49 -4.35 12.48
CA ALA A 9 2.03 -4.30 12.54
C ALA A 9 1.38 -5.58 12.01
N LEU A 10 1.89 -6.14 10.91
CA LEU A 10 1.42 -7.39 10.33
C LEU A 10 1.56 -8.55 11.32
N SER A 11 2.72 -8.72 11.94
CA SER A 11 2.94 -9.76 12.96
C SER A 11 2.02 -9.59 14.17
N ALA A 12 1.85 -8.36 14.67
CA ALA A 12 0.94 -8.08 15.77
C ALA A 12 -0.53 -8.40 15.42
N SER A 13 -0.96 -8.11 14.18
CA SER A 13 -2.29 -8.47 13.68
C SER A 13 -2.49 -9.98 13.56
N ILE A 14 -1.49 -10.72 13.05
CA ILE A 14 -1.56 -12.18 12.91
C ILE A 14 -1.66 -12.86 14.28
N ASN A 15 -0.91 -12.37 15.26
CA ASN A 15 -0.96 -12.85 16.64
C ASN A 15 -2.23 -12.39 17.40
N LYS A 16 -3.08 -11.58 16.77
CA LYS A 16 -4.28 -10.96 17.37
C LYS A 16 -3.97 -10.11 18.60
N GLU A 17 -2.76 -9.55 18.66
CA GLU A 17 -2.31 -8.69 19.77
C GLU A 17 -2.84 -7.26 19.64
N LYS A 18 -3.05 -6.78 18.40
CA LYS A 18 -3.49 -5.41 18.09
C LYS A 18 -4.51 -5.36 16.95
N PHE A 19 -5.15 -4.19 16.82
CA PHE A 19 -6.07 -3.82 15.77
C PHE A 19 -7.41 -4.58 15.79
N THR A 20 -8.34 -4.11 14.97
CA THR A 20 -9.69 -4.67 14.90
C THR A 20 -9.70 -6.07 14.25
N PRO A 21 -10.73 -6.90 14.51
CA PRO A 21 -10.84 -8.23 13.92
C PRO A 21 -10.78 -8.22 12.39
N GLU A 22 -11.25 -7.15 11.74
CA GLU A 22 -11.19 -6.99 10.29
C GLU A 22 -9.74 -6.87 9.79
N VAL A 23 -8.92 -6.08 10.49
CA VAL A 23 -7.49 -5.91 10.19
C VAL A 23 -6.75 -7.23 10.42
N GLN A 24 -7.06 -7.93 11.51
CA GLN A 24 -6.48 -9.25 11.81
C GLN A 24 -6.86 -10.30 10.77
N ALA A 25 -8.11 -10.31 10.31
CA ALA A 25 -8.58 -11.21 9.27
C ALA A 25 -7.91 -10.94 7.91
N ALA A 26 -7.59 -9.68 7.60
CA ALA A 26 -6.81 -9.33 6.40
C ALA A 26 -5.35 -9.80 6.55
N ALA A 27 -4.74 -9.58 7.72
CA ALA A 27 -3.37 -10.01 8.03
C ALA A 27 -3.18 -11.52 7.93
N ALA A 28 -4.16 -12.31 8.38
CA ALA A 28 -4.11 -13.77 8.35
C ALA A 28 -4.02 -14.38 6.94
N LYS A 29 -4.30 -13.60 5.88
CA LYS A 29 -4.18 -14.02 4.48
C LYS A 29 -2.79 -13.78 3.89
N VAL A 30 -1.91 -13.13 4.63
CA VAL A 30 -0.58 -12.74 4.15
C VAL A 30 0.41 -13.85 4.44
N ASP A 31 0.99 -14.42 3.38
CA ASP A 31 2.18 -15.25 3.53
C ASP A 31 3.39 -14.34 3.75
N ILE A 32 3.92 -14.31 4.97
CA ILE A 32 5.01 -13.41 5.38
C ILE A 32 6.29 -13.71 4.59
N SER A 33 6.59 -14.99 4.35
CA SER A 33 7.82 -15.41 3.69
C SER A 33 7.81 -15.00 2.22
N ALA A 34 6.72 -15.33 1.52
CA ALA A 34 6.54 -14.94 0.13
C ALA A 34 6.43 -13.41 -0.02
N PHE A 35 5.77 -12.73 0.92
CA PHE A 35 5.68 -11.27 0.94
C PHE A 35 7.06 -10.61 1.07
N SER A 36 7.89 -11.05 2.01
CA SER A 36 9.22 -10.46 2.24
C SER A 36 10.09 -10.57 1.00
N ALA A 37 10.10 -11.74 0.34
CA ALA A 37 10.81 -11.92 -0.92
C ALA A 37 10.23 -11.05 -2.04
N ALA A 38 8.91 -10.96 -2.14
CA ALA A 38 8.22 -10.18 -3.17
C ALA A 38 8.53 -8.68 -3.05
N ILE A 39 8.40 -8.10 -1.85
CA ILE A 39 8.57 -6.65 -1.66
C ILE A 39 10.03 -6.22 -1.88
N GLU A 40 10.99 -7.05 -1.48
CA GLU A 40 12.41 -6.79 -1.75
C GLU A 40 12.71 -6.83 -3.25
N ALA A 41 12.25 -7.87 -3.94
CA ALA A 41 12.44 -8.00 -5.38
C ALA A 41 11.80 -6.84 -6.15
N VAL A 42 10.55 -6.49 -5.82
CA VAL A 42 9.81 -5.42 -6.49
C VAL A 42 10.41 -4.04 -6.22
N LEU A 43 10.83 -3.76 -4.98
CA LEU A 43 11.41 -2.45 -4.64
C LEU A 43 12.86 -2.29 -5.11
N ALA A 44 13.62 -3.38 -5.25
CA ALA A 44 14.98 -3.37 -5.78
C ALA A 44 15.06 -3.44 -7.32
N GLY A 45 14.03 -4.00 -7.97
CA GLY A 45 13.94 -4.11 -9.41
C GLY A 45 13.49 -2.84 -10.12
N GLU A 46 13.36 -2.94 -11.44
CA GLU A 46 12.84 -1.89 -12.32
C GLU A 46 11.35 -1.62 -12.08
N GLU A 47 10.87 -0.42 -12.44
CA GLU A 47 9.50 0.02 -12.13
C GLU A 47 8.40 -0.81 -12.82
N THR A 48 8.75 -1.55 -13.87
CA THR A 48 7.89 -2.48 -14.60
C THR A 48 8.01 -3.92 -14.12
N ALA A 49 8.88 -4.21 -13.15
CA ALA A 49 9.08 -5.56 -12.63
C ALA A 49 7.79 -6.12 -12.05
N THR A 50 7.50 -7.37 -12.40
CA THR A 50 6.35 -8.12 -11.91
C THR A 50 6.84 -9.31 -11.11
N VAL A 51 6.16 -9.59 -10.00
CA VAL A 51 6.24 -10.89 -9.33
C VAL A 51 5.14 -11.78 -9.87
N GLU A 52 5.39 -13.09 -9.93
CA GLU A 52 4.42 -14.08 -10.39
C GLU A 52 4.10 -15.09 -9.28
N GLY A 53 3.03 -15.87 -9.46
CA GLY A 53 2.68 -16.97 -8.56
C GLY A 53 2.42 -16.54 -7.12
N GLU A 54 3.09 -17.22 -6.19
CA GLU A 54 2.92 -17.06 -4.74
C GLU A 54 3.34 -15.66 -4.27
N GLN A 55 4.41 -15.11 -4.82
CA GLN A 55 4.90 -13.76 -4.50
C GLN A 55 3.87 -12.69 -4.89
N ALA A 56 3.20 -12.84 -6.04
CA ALA A 56 2.15 -11.92 -6.47
C ALA A 56 0.92 -11.99 -5.56
N ALA A 57 0.51 -13.20 -5.18
CA ALA A 57 -0.60 -13.41 -4.26
C ALA A 57 -0.32 -12.82 -2.87
N ALA A 58 0.89 -13.04 -2.35
CA ALA A 58 1.33 -12.51 -1.06
C ALA A 58 1.44 -10.97 -1.07
N LEU A 59 1.94 -10.39 -2.15
CA LEU A 59 2.01 -8.93 -2.29
C LEU A 59 0.61 -8.30 -2.37
N LYS A 60 -0.32 -8.95 -3.07
CA LYS A 60 -1.72 -8.53 -3.15
C LYS A 60 -2.41 -8.60 -1.79
N SER A 61 -2.29 -9.71 -1.04
CA SER A 61 -2.91 -9.82 0.28
C SER A 61 -2.27 -8.86 1.29
N ALA A 62 -0.96 -8.63 1.22
CA ALA A 62 -0.28 -7.61 2.01
C ALA A 62 -0.79 -6.19 1.69
N PHE A 63 -1.05 -5.90 0.42
CA PHE A 63 -1.67 -4.64 0.01
C PHE A 63 -3.09 -4.49 0.58
N GLU A 64 -3.93 -5.53 0.52
CA GLU A 64 -5.26 -5.52 1.12
C GLU A 64 -5.20 -5.26 2.64
N PHE A 65 -4.25 -5.90 3.34
CA PHE A 65 -3.97 -5.60 4.74
C PHE A 65 -3.53 -4.15 4.95
N ALA A 66 -2.65 -3.60 4.10
CA ALA A 66 -2.20 -2.21 4.19
C ALA A 66 -3.36 -1.20 4.01
N VAL A 67 -4.35 -1.53 3.18
CA VAL A 67 -5.57 -0.73 2.97
C VAL A 67 -6.44 -0.69 4.23
N GLU A 68 -6.47 -1.76 5.01
CA GLU A 68 -7.16 -1.76 6.30
C GLU A 68 -6.32 -1.09 7.39
N LEU A 69 -5.01 -1.34 7.39
CA LEU A 69 -4.08 -0.79 8.38
C LEU A 69 -3.96 0.73 8.31
N VAL A 70 -4.00 1.35 7.12
CA VAL A 70 -3.93 2.81 6.98
C VAL A 70 -5.10 3.52 7.69
N LYS A 71 -6.24 2.83 7.85
CA LYS A 71 -7.41 3.35 8.60
C LYS A 71 -7.16 3.37 10.11
N MET A 72 -6.11 2.70 10.57
CA MET A 72 -5.70 2.63 11.98
C MET A 72 -4.64 3.67 12.33
N LEU A 73 -4.25 4.56 11.41
CA LEU A 73 -3.37 5.68 11.75
C LEU A 73 -4.00 6.57 12.83
N ASN A 74 -3.19 7.02 13.79
CA ASN A 74 -3.67 7.86 14.90
C ASN A 74 -4.20 9.23 14.44
N LYS A 75 -3.71 9.70 13.30
CA LYS A 75 -4.10 10.98 12.71
C LYS A 75 -4.20 10.84 11.21
N GLU A 76 -4.94 11.76 10.63
CA GLU A 76 -5.06 11.84 9.18
C GLU A 76 -3.69 12.28 8.58
N PRO A 77 -3.20 11.57 7.54
CA PRO A 77 -1.94 11.94 6.89
C PRO A 77 -2.05 13.27 6.14
N GLY A 78 -0.90 13.87 5.80
CA GLY A 78 -0.85 15.14 5.05
C GLY A 78 -1.44 15.02 3.64
N VAL A 79 -1.71 16.16 3.00
CA VAL A 79 -2.31 16.19 1.63
C VAL A 79 -1.45 15.40 0.63
N ASP A 80 -0.13 15.59 0.66
CA ASP A 80 0.79 14.88 -0.25
C ASP A 80 0.82 13.38 0.01
N ASP A 81 0.79 12.98 1.28
CA ASP A 81 0.73 11.57 1.67
C ASP A 81 -0.59 10.92 1.20
N LYS A 82 -1.73 11.62 1.31
CA LYS A 82 -3.02 11.16 0.77
C LYS A 82 -2.99 11.03 -0.75
N LEU A 83 -2.33 11.96 -1.45
CA LEU A 83 -2.17 11.87 -2.91
C LEU A 83 -1.30 10.68 -3.30
N ASN A 84 -0.22 10.41 -2.56
CA ASN A 84 0.62 9.23 -2.75
C ASN A 84 -0.14 7.92 -2.49
N LEU A 85 -0.88 7.84 -1.38
CA LEU A 85 -1.75 6.70 -1.11
C LEU A 85 -2.78 6.49 -2.24
N TYR A 86 -3.42 7.58 -2.70
CA TYR A 86 -4.43 7.51 -3.75
C TYR A 86 -3.86 7.00 -5.07
N LYS A 87 -2.75 7.56 -5.56
CA LYS A 87 -2.18 7.18 -6.86
C LYS A 87 -1.79 5.70 -6.86
N TYR A 88 -1.08 5.25 -5.83
CA TYR A 88 -0.64 3.87 -5.71
C TYR A 88 -1.84 2.94 -5.55
N PHE A 89 -2.82 3.28 -4.71
CA PHE A 89 -4.05 2.49 -4.55
C PHE A 89 -4.79 2.26 -5.88
N LYS A 90 -4.96 3.32 -6.68
CA LYS A 90 -5.60 3.20 -8.01
C LYS A 90 -4.80 2.30 -8.94
N ARG A 91 -3.48 2.50 -9.01
CA ARG A 91 -2.63 1.69 -9.89
C ARG A 91 -2.53 0.23 -9.44
N SER A 92 -2.50 -0.05 -8.14
CA SER A 92 -2.50 -1.40 -7.55
C SER A 92 -3.74 -2.21 -7.90
N ARG A 93 -4.87 -1.55 -8.18
CA ARG A 93 -6.13 -2.16 -8.59
C ARG A 93 -6.34 -2.14 -10.11
N ASN A 94 -5.33 -1.71 -10.86
CA ASN A 94 -5.41 -1.44 -12.29
C ASN A 94 -6.58 -0.52 -12.68
N GLU A 95 -6.93 0.42 -11.80
CA GLU A 95 -8.00 1.38 -12.03
C GLU A 95 -7.44 2.65 -12.66
N THR A 96 -8.11 3.11 -13.73
CA THR A 96 -7.85 4.41 -14.35
C THR A 96 -8.84 5.44 -13.81
N PRO A 97 -8.39 6.48 -13.09
CA PRO A 97 -9.26 7.56 -12.65
C PRO A 97 -9.76 8.36 -13.87
N ALA A 98 -11.02 8.80 -13.80
CA ALA A 98 -11.61 9.62 -14.85
C ALA A 98 -10.85 10.95 -14.99
N GLN A 99 -10.69 11.40 -16.24
CA GLN A 99 -10.07 12.68 -16.51
C GLN A 99 -10.94 13.80 -15.91
N PRO A 100 -10.36 14.69 -15.08
CA PRO A 100 -11.12 15.70 -14.38
C PRO A 100 -11.51 16.85 -15.30
N GLY A 101 -12.67 17.46 -15.02
CA GLY A 101 -13.11 18.69 -15.68
C GLY A 101 -12.24 19.91 -15.31
N MET A 102 -12.33 20.97 -16.11
CA MET A 102 -11.47 22.17 -16.00
C MET A 102 -11.53 22.87 -14.63
N PHE A 103 -12.66 22.77 -13.93
CA PHE A 103 -12.89 23.44 -12.64
C PHE A 103 -12.63 22.54 -11.41
N ALA A 104 -12.30 21.25 -11.60
CA ALA A 104 -12.12 20.30 -10.51
C ALA A 104 -10.63 20.19 -10.09
N MET A 105 -10.15 21.17 -9.33
CA MET A 105 -8.74 21.31 -8.98
C MET A 105 -8.20 20.12 -8.16
N GLU A 106 -8.94 19.62 -7.16
CA GLU A 106 -8.53 18.45 -6.38
C GLU A 106 -8.45 17.16 -7.24
N ALA A 107 -9.45 16.96 -8.09
CA ALA A 107 -9.48 15.81 -8.99
C ALA A 107 -8.33 15.87 -10.02
N LYS A 108 -7.93 17.08 -10.43
CA LYS A 108 -6.74 17.32 -11.27
C LYS A 108 -5.46 16.89 -10.60
N TYR A 109 -5.26 17.19 -9.32
CA TYR A 109 -4.08 16.74 -8.58
C TYR A 109 -4.04 15.21 -8.46
N LYS A 110 -5.16 14.59 -8.10
CA LYS A 110 -5.31 13.13 -8.01
C LYS A 110 -5.02 12.44 -9.36
N TYR A 111 -5.59 12.96 -10.44
CA TYR A 111 -5.40 12.41 -11.79
C TYR A 111 -3.95 12.58 -12.25
N ASN A 112 -3.35 13.76 -12.05
CA ASN A 112 -1.95 13.99 -12.43
C ASN A 112 -0.99 13.08 -11.67
N ALA A 113 -1.17 12.94 -10.35
CA ALA A 113 -0.37 12.04 -9.52
C ALA A 113 -0.48 10.58 -9.99
N TRP A 114 -1.68 10.12 -10.37
CA TRP A 114 -1.85 8.79 -10.97
C TRP A 114 -1.22 8.69 -12.36
N LYS A 115 -1.38 9.71 -13.21
CA LYS A 115 -0.85 9.75 -14.57
C LYS A 115 0.69 9.65 -14.59
N GLU A 116 1.35 10.24 -13.60
CA GLU A 116 2.81 10.18 -13.43
C GLU A 116 3.33 8.76 -13.14
N ILE A 117 2.49 7.89 -12.58
CA ILE A 117 2.89 6.51 -12.21
C ILE A 117 2.20 5.44 -13.05
N GLN A 118 1.46 5.81 -14.09
CA GLN A 118 0.66 4.86 -14.89
C GLN A 118 1.52 3.78 -15.57
N HIS A 119 2.81 4.04 -15.75
CA HIS A 119 3.77 3.14 -16.40
C HIS A 119 4.28 2.02 -15.47
N ILE A 120 4.18 2.19 -14.14
CA ILE A 120 4.68 1.18 -13.19
C ILE A 120 3.77 -0.05 -13.18
N SER A 121 4.27 -1.22 -12.80
CA SER A 121 3.46 -2.44 -12.70
C SER A 121 2.46 -2.40 -11.53
N GLU A 122 1.43 -3.25 -11.56
CA GLU A 122 0.50 -3.39 -10.43
C GLU A 122 1.22 -3.80 -9.15
N GLY A 123 2.15 -4.75 -9.24
CA GLY A 123 2.98 -5.18 -8.12
C GLY A 123 3.86 -4.03 -7.58
N ARG A 124 4.43 -3.21 -8.47
CA ARG A 124 5.20 -2.03 -8.04
C ARG A 124 4.32 -1.03 -7.29
N ALA A 125 3.12 -0.77 -7.78
CA ALA A 125 2.17 0.10 -7.08
C ALA A 125 1.77 -0.46 -5.71
N GLN A 126 1.56 -1.78 -5.59
CA GLN A 126 1.26 -2.44 -4.31
C GLN A 126 2.41 -2.26 -3.32
N ALA A 127 3.65 -2.51 -3.76
CA ALA A 127 4.84 -2.36 -2.93
C ALA A 127 5.06 -0.91 -2.49
N GLU A 128 4.90 0.08 -3.39
CA GLU A 128 5.02 1.50 -3.05
C GLU A 128 3.91 1.97 -2.10
N TYR A 129 2.68 1.43 -2.25
CA TYR A 129 1.60 1.70 -1.30
C TYR A 129 1.96 1.18 0.10
N ILE A 130 2.44 -0.05 0.21
CA ILE A 130 2.84 -0.66 1.50
C ILE A 130 3.97 0.15 2.13
N LYS A 131 4.96 0.57 1.35
CA LYS A 131 6.06 1.42 1.80
C LYS A 131 5.59 2.80 2.28
N GLN A 132 4.61 3.39 1.60
CA GLN A 132 4.00 4.65 2.03
C GLN A 132 3.26 4.47 3.37
N VAL A 133 2.51 3.37 3.52
CA VAL A 133 1.84 3.04 4.80
C VAL A 133 2.86 2.81 5.92
N ASP A 134 3.94 2.07 5.66
CA ASP A 134 5.04 1.89 6.62
C ASP A 134 5.60 3.23 7.12
N THR A 135 5.89 4.14 6.19
CA THR A 135 6.39 5.49 6.50
C THR A 135 5.40 6.27 7.36
N LEU A 136 4.09 6.15 7.08
CA LEU A 136 3.04 6.83 7.84
C LEU A 136 2.89 6.25 9.25
N ILE A 137 3.02 4.93 9.41
CA ILE A 137 3.04 4.29 10.73
C ILE A 137 4.22 4.82 11.53
N GLY A 138 5.42 4.91 10.94
CA GLY A 138 6.59 5.46 11.62
C GLY A 138 6.44 6.93 12.01
N LYS A 139 5.75 7.74 11.19
CA LYS A 139 5.56 9.18 11.43
C LYS A 139 4.43 9.50 12.41
N ILE A 140 3.31 8.81 12.31
CA ILE A 140 2.04 9.16 12.96
C ILE A 140 1.68 8.14 14.06
N GLY A 141 2.16 6.91 13.95
CA GLY A 141 1.75 5.78 14.76
C GLY A 141 0.35 5.27 14.38
N THR A 142 -0.02 4.16 14.99
CA THR A 142 -1.36 3.57 14.87
C THR A 142 -2.08 3.57 16.21
N ARG A 143 -3.42 3.58 16.14
CA ARG A 143 -4.27 3.32 17.29
C ARG A 143 -4.27 1.83 17.60
N GLU A 144 -4.50 1.50 18.86
CA GLU A 144 -4.53 0.11 19.36
C GLU A 144 -5.85 -0.59 19.00
#